data_AF-A0A1Y5U3T2-F1
#
_entry.id   AF-A0A1Y5U3T2-F1
#
_cell.length_a   1.000
_cell.length_b   1.000
_cell.length_c   1.000
_cell.angle_alpha   90.00
_cell.angle_beta   90.00
_cell.angle_gamma   90.00
#
_symmetry.space_group_name_H-M   'P 1'
#
loop_
_entity.id
_entity.type
_entity.pdbx_description
1 polymer ?
#
loop_
_entity_poly.entity_id
_entity_poly.type
_entity_poly.pdbx_seq_one_letter_code
_entity_poly.pdbx_strand_id
1 'polypeptide(L)'
;MARSLGARARLALGFETTYGTPPASGFIRMPFAPGLTVAAEQPLLDSELLGYGRDPLAPVKDAITADGDVVVPIDAEAWGHWLKAAFGVPTTSGTGPYTHEFQSGAWDLPSFALEKGLPEVPHFAMYPGCRVNQLQWSMERSGLVTATVGVIAQGEDKSAASQAGTLTEPALRRFGSFNGSVQRDGAALGNLVSAEITYANNLDRVETLRADGKIDGVEPGIAALTGNVVVRFADETLLQQAIDGAACELVFGYALPSGESFTLTAHAVYLPRPRIGIDGPQGIQATFDWQAARDPGTGRMATATLINDVDLY
;
A
#
# COMPACT_ATOMS: atom_id res chain seq x y z
N MET A 1 -27.78 -19.22 -15.36
CA MET A 1 -26.85 -18.68 -14.33
C MET A 1 -26.23 -17.41 -14.89
N ALA A 2 -26.36 -16.28 -14.19
CA ALA A 2 -25.65 -15.06 -14.55
C ALA A 2 -24.14 -15.26 -14.32
N ARG A 3 -23.30 -14.74 -15.23
CA ARG A 3 -21.85 -14.76 -15.08
C ARG A 3 -21.44 -13.44 -14.44
N SER A 4 -20.58 -13.50 -13.42
CA SER A 4 -20.00 -12.29 -12.83
C SER A 4 -19.10 -11.57 -13.83
N LEU A 5 -19.10 -10.24 -13.77
CA LEU A 5 -18.27 -9.38 -14.59
C LEU A 5 -17.41 -8.51 -13.69
N GLY A 6 -16.09 -8.54 -13.87
CA GLY A 6 -15.16 -7.73 -13.06
C GLY A 6 -15.47 -6.23 -13.08
N ALA A 7 -16.05 -5.71 -14.17
CA ALA A 7 -16.49 -4.32 -14.29
C ALA A 7 -17.59 -3.90 -13.30
N ARG A 8 -18.28 -4.86 -12.68
CA ARG A 8 -19.33 -4.63 -11.69
C ARG A 8 -18.94 -5.08 -10.28
N ALA A 9 -17.72 -5.59 -10.13
CA ALA A 9 -17.16 -5.89 -8.83
C ALA A 9 -17.05 -4.60 -8.00
N ARG A 10 -17.23 -4.75 -6.69
CA ARG A 10 -17.16 -3.64 -5.73
C ARG A 10 -16.14 -4.00 -4.65
N LEU A 11 -15.43 -2.98 -4.20
CA LEU A 11 -14.56 -3.05 -3.04
C LEU A 11 -15.04 -2.02 -2.02
N ALA A 12 -15.33 -2.48 -0.81
CA ALA A 12 -15.71 -1.63 0.30
C ALA A 12 -14.66 -1.73 1.41
N LEU A 13 -14.28 -0.61 2.02
CA LEU A 13 -13.35 -0.56 3.15
C LEU A 13 -14.04 0.09 4.34
N GLY A 14 -14.00 -0.54 5.51
CA GLY A 14 -14.49 0.03 6.77
C GLY A 14 -13.50 -0.19 7.90
N PHE A 15 -13.11 0.87 8.62
CA PHE A 15 -12.20 0.74 9.75
C PHE A 15 -12.86 0.02 10.93
N GLU A 16 -12.12 -0.90 11.54
CA GLU A 16 -12.59 -1.67 12.68
C GLU A 16 -12.31 -0.91 13.99
N THR A 17 -13.21 -1.07 14.97
CA THR A 17 -12.97 -0.63 16.35
C THR A 17 -12.32 -1.73 17.19
N THR A 18 -12.48 -2.99 16.77
CA THR A 18 -11.89 -4.18 17.39
C THR A 18 -11.38 -5.07 16.28
N TYR A 19 -10.13 -5.51 16.37
CA TYR A 19 -9.49 -6.35 15.37
C TYR A 19 -10.32 -7.59 15.05
N GLY A 20 -10.55 -7.84 13.75
CA GLY A 20 -11.30 -9.00 13.29
C GLY A 20 -12.82 -8.86 13.39
N THR A 21 -13.32 -7.67 13.76
CA THR A 21 -14.76 -7.39 13.87
C THR A 21 -15.16 -6.29 12.88
N PRO A 22 -15.70 -6.66 11.69
CA PRO A 22 -16.15 -5.69 10.71
C PRO A 22 -17.18 -4.72 11.30
N PRO A 23 -17.11 -3.42 10.98
CA PRO A 23 -18.09 -2.46 11.44
C PRO A 23 -19.47 -2.76 10.84
N ALA A 24 -20.55 -2.38 11.53
CA ALA A 24 -21.90 -2.59 11.01
C ALA A 24 -22.29 -1.60 9.88
N SER A 25 -21.56 -0.48 9.76
CA SER A 25 -21.79 0.57 8.77
C SER A 25 -20.53 1.46 8.64
N GLY A 26 -20.56 2.46 7.76
CA GLY A 26 -19.43 3.39 7.58
C GLY A 26 -18.40 2.91 6.57
N PHE A 27 -18.76 1.96 5.70
CA PHE A 27 -17.88 1.54 4.63
C PHE A 27 -17.79 2.60 3.52
N ILE A 28 -16.61 2.69 2.93
CA ILE A 28 -16.28 3.55 1.81
C ILE A 28 -16.10 2.69 0.56
N ARG A 29 -16.66 3.14 -0.56
CA ARG A 29 -16.47 2.49 -1.86
C ARG A 29 -15.08 2.83 -2.40
N MET A 30 -14.16 1.87 -2.35
CA MET A 30 -12.79 2.09 -2.78
C MET A 30 -12.67 1.91 -4.30
N PRO A 31 -12.06 2.88 -5.02
CA PRO A 31 -11.68 2.69 -6.40
C PRO A 31 -10.51 1.70 -6.48
N PHE A 32 -10.57 0.76 -7.42
CA PHE A 32 -9.50 -0.20 -7.66
C PHE A 32 -9.32 -0.45 -9.15
N ALA A 33 -8.10 -0.82 -9.55
CA ALA A 33 -7.71 -1.21 -10.89
C ALA A 33 -7.68 -2.76 -11.00
N PRO A 34 -7.52 -3.32 -12.21
CA PRO A 34 -7.31 -4.76 -12.36
C PRO A 34 -6.12 -5.25 -11.53
N GLY A 35 -6.18 -6.50 -11.06
CA GLY A 35 -5.13 -7.10 -10.22
C GLY A 35 -5.47 -7.24 -8.74
N LEU A 36 -6.74 -7.14 -8.34
CA LEU A 36 -7.18 -7.48 -6.98
C LEU A 36 -6.99 -8.99 -6.71
N THR A 37 -6.08 -9.34 -5.81
CA THR A 37 -5.75 -10.74 -5.46
C THR A 37 -6.13 -11.12 -4.03
N VAL A 38 -6.57 -10.19 -3.19
CA VAL A 38 -7.01 -10.49 -1.82
C VAL A 38 -8.05 -11.63 -1.81
N ALA A 39 -7.67 -12.75 -1.22
CA ALA A 39 -8.46 -13.98 -1.13
C ALA A 39 -7.99 -14.83 0.05
N ALA A 40 -8.87 -15.73 0.52
CA ALA A 40 -8.44 -16.78 1.45
C ALA A 40 -8.10 -18.08 0.73
N GLU A 41 -7.04 -18.72 1.18
CA GLU A 41 -6.59 -20.03 0.72
C GLU A 41 -6.51 -21.01 1.90
N GLN A 42 -6.80 -22.28 1.61
CA GLN A 42 -6.69 -23.36 2.58
C GLN A 42 -6.13 -24.60 1.86
N PRO A 43 -4.85 -24.93 2.06
CA PRO A 43 -4.26 -26.09 1.40
C PRO A 43 -4.80 -27.40 1.97
N LEU A 44 -4.59 -28.46 1.20
CA LEU A 44 -4.90 -29.84 1.57
C LEU A 44 -3.58 -30.56 1.87
N LEU A 45 -3.51 -31.22 3.02
CA LEU A 45 -2.42 -32.08 3.44
C LEU A 45 -2.73 -33.52 3.07
N ASP A 46 -1.75 -34.19 2.46
CA ASP A 46 -1.86 -35.62 2.15
C ASP A 46 -2.01 -36.44 3.44
N SER A 47 -2.78 -37.51 3.38
CA SER A 47 -2.93 -38.41 4.50
C SER A 47 -1.62 -39.15 4.78
N GLU A 48 -1.12 -39.04 6.02
CA GLU A 48 0.07 -39.74 6.49
C GLU A 48 -0.12 -41.25 6.76
N LEU A 49 -1.37 -41.74 6.70
CA LEU A 49 -1.70 -43.12 7.08
C LEU A 49 -1.16 -44.16 6.07
N LEU A 50 -0.41 -45.14 6.60
CA LEU A 50 0.14 -46.27 5.84
C LEU A 50 -0.70 -47.54 5.99
N GLY A 51 -0.64 -48.44 4.99
CA GLY A 51 -1.28 -49.76 5.05
C GLY A 51 -2.68 -49.87 4.45
N TYR A 52 -3.20 -48.81 3.83
CA TYR A 52 -4.54 -48.77 3.22
C TYR A 52 -4.56 -49.07 1.71
N GLY A 53 -3.47 -49.57 1.13
CA GLY A 53 -3.37 -49.92 -0.28
C GLY A 53 -2.52 -48.92 -1.08
N ARG A 54 -2.67 -48.94 -2.41
CA ARG A 54 -1.88 -48.11 -3.34
C ARG A 54 -2.53 -46.77 -3.68
N ASP A 55 -3.85 -46.65 -3.46
CA ASP A 55 -4.58 -45.42 -3.74
C ASP A 55 -4.53 -44.48 -2.53
N PRO A 56 -4.36 -43.16 -2.74
CA PRO A 56 -4.25 -42.20 -1.65
C PRO A 56 -5.56 -42.06 -0.87
N LEU A 57 -5.44 -41.83 0.43
CA LEU A 57 -6.58 -41.56 1.30
C LEU A 57 -7.02 -40.09 1.21
N ALA A 58 -8.20 -39.80 1.77
CA ALA A 58 -8.74 -38.45 1.78
C ALA A 58 -7.78 -37.48 2.50
N PRO A 59 -7.49 -36.31 1.90
CA PRO A 59 -6.62 -35.31 2.51
C PRO A 59 -7.31 -34.59 3.68
N VAL A 60 -6.51 -33.94 4.52
CA VAL A 60 -6.96 -33.10 5.62
C VAL A 60 -6.75 -31.63 5.27
N LYS A 61 -7.60 -30.74 5.80
CA LYS A 61 -7.47 -29.29 5.59
C LYS A 61 -6.42 -28.70 6.52
N ASP A 62 -5.60 -27.80 5.99
CA ASP A 62 -4.62 -27.03 6.75
C ASP A 62 -5.20 -25.72 7.31
N ALA A 63 -4.35 -24.87 7.90
CA ALA A 63 -4.65 -23.51 8.31
C ALA A 63 -5.11 -22.62 7.15
N ILE A 64 -5.90 -21.59 7.47
CA ILE A 64 -6.41 -20.61 6.50
C ILE A 64 -5.47 -19.41 6.48
N THR A 65 -5.01 -19.04 5.29
CA THR A 65 -4.32 -17.76 5.04
C THR A 65 -5.24 -16.85 4.25
N ALA A 66 -5.21 -15.54 4.53
CA ALA A 66 -5.96 -14.55 3.77
C ALA A 66 -5.10 -13.31 3.54
N ASP A 67 -4.69 -13.09 2.30
CA ASP A 67 -3.84 -11.98 1.92
C ASP A 67 -3.89 -11.73 0.41
N GLY A 68 -3.21 -10.66 -0.01
CA GLY A 68 -3.02 -10.33 -1.40
C GLY A 68 -2.93 -8.82 -1.60
N ASP A 69 -3.04 -8.42 -2.86
CA ASP A 69 -2.82 -7.05 -3.29
C ASP A 69 -4.11 -6.38 -3.76
N VAL A 70 -4.19 -5.08 -3.52
CA VAL A 70 -5.18 -4.18 -4.12
C VAL A 70 -4.43 -3.13 -4.92
N VAL A 71 -4.68 -3.04 -6.23
CA VAL A 71 -4.14 -1.96 -7.07
C VAL A 71 -5.12 -0.80 -7.05
N VAL A 72 -4.68 0.37 -6.59
CA VAL A 72 -5.54 1.55 -6.37
C VAL A 72 -4.97 2.77 -7.07
N PRO A 73 -5.80 3.70 -7.56
CA PRO A 73 -5.29 4.98 -8.04
C PRO A 73 -4.73 5.80 -6.87
N ILE A 74 -3.67 6.57 -7.11
CA ILE A 74 -3.31 7.66 -6.20
C ILE A 74 -4.18 8.86 -6.57
N ASP A 75 -5.17 9.14 -5.73
CA ASP A 75 -6.14 10.22 -5.91
C ASP A 75 -6.21 11.14 -4.68
N ALA A 76 -6.86 12.29 -4.82
CA ALA A 76 -6.89 13.30 -3.78
C ALA A 76 -7.74 12.91 -2.55
N GLU A 77 -8.62 11.91 -2.63
CA GLU A 77 -9.53 11.56 -1.53
C GLU A 77 -9.34 10.12 -1.03
N ALA A 78 -9.57 9.11 -1.87
CA ALA A 78 -9.60 7.72 -1.41
C ALA A 78 -8.21 7.22 -0.97
N TRP A 79 -7.14 7.81 -1.52
CA TRP A 79 -5.76 7.55 -1.10
C TRP A 79 -5.52 7.79 0.40
N GLY A 80 -6.20 8.78 1.00
CA GLY A 80 -6.07 9.07 2.43
C GLY A 80 -6.49 7.92 3.34
N HIS A 81 -7.46 7.08 2.93
CA HIS A 81 -7.84 5.88 3.69
C HIS A 81 -6.74 4.82 3.66
N TRP A 82 -6.04 4.65 2.54
CA TRP A 82 -4.89 3.74 2.45
C TRP A 82 -3.69 4.27 3.23
N LEU A 83 -3.44 5.57 3.20
CA LEU A 83 -2.42 6.21 4.03
C LEU A 83 -2.73 6.03 5.53
N LYS A 84 -3.99 6.20 5.94
CA LYS A 84 -4.41 5.92 7.32
C LYS A 84 -4.16 4.46 7.70
N ALA A 85 -4.50 3.53 6.82
CA ALA A 85 -4.28 2.11 7.05
C ALA A 85 -2.79 1.72 7.13
N ALA A 86 -1.92 2.42 6.40
CA ALA A 86 -0.49 2.13 6.37
C ALA A 86 0.33 2.84 7.47
N PHE A 87 0.00 4.10 7.78
CA PHE A 87 0.77 4.96 8.69
C PHE A 87 0.08 5.22 10.03
N GLY A 88 -1.22 4.96 10.15
CA GLY A 88 -2.04 5.33 11.30
C GLY A 88 -2.86 6.60 11.08
N VAL A 89 -3.60 7.02 12.11
CA VAL A 89 -4.49 8.19 12.05
C VAL A 89 -3.66 9.46 11.78
N PRO A 90 -4.02 10.27 10.77
CA PRO A 90 -3.28 11.50 10.49
C PRO A 90 -3.54 12.58 11.53
N THR A 91 -2.59 13.51 11.66
CA THR A 91 -2.87 14.81 12.27
C THR A 91 -3.48 15.72 11.22
N THR A 92 -4.75 16.08 11.37
CA THR A 92 -5.44 17.01 10.47
C THR A 92 -5.39 18.45 11.00
N SER A 93 -5.11 19.41 10.13
CA SER A 93 -5.17 20.84 10.43
C SER A 93 -5.83 21.64 9.29
N GLY A 94 -6.17 22.90 9.56
CA GLY A 94 -6.84 23.79 8.60
C GLY A 94 -8.35 23.89 8.81
N THR A 95 -9.00 24.69 7.96
CA THR A 95 -10.47 24.90 7.96
C THR A 95 -11.08 24.66 6.57
N GLY A 96 -10.33 23.98 5.68
CA GLY A 96 -10.66 23.77 4.27
C GLY A 96 -9.83 24.66 3.33
N PRO A 97 -8.99 24.09 2.42
CA PRO A 97 -8.61 22.68 2.38
C PRO A 97 -7.89 22.26 3.67
N TYR A 98 -8.06 21.00 4.05
CA TYR A 98 -7.41 20.37 5.20
C TYR A 98 -6.03 19.85 4.81
N THR A 99 -5.11 19.85 5.77
CA THR A 99 -3.79 19.22 5.64
C THR A 99 -3.73 18.04 6.59
N HIS A 100 -3.56 16.84 6.04
CA HIS A 100 -3.44 15.59 6.77
C HIS A 100 -1.99 15.12 6.75
N GLU A 101 -1.38 15.04 7.93
CA GLU A 101 -0.02 14.54 8.11
C GLU A 101 -0.03 13.11 8.67
N PHE A 102 0.48 12.17 7.88
CA PHE A 102 0.66 10.76 8.23
C PHE A 102 2.14 10.48 8.52
N GLN A 103 2.44 9.90 9.67
CA GLN A 103 3.81 9.73 10.16
C GLN A 103 4.21 8.25 10.19
N SER A 104 5.42 7.93 9.72
CA SER A 104 5.97 6.57 9.87
C SER A 104 6.32 6.25 11.31
N GLY A 105 6.27 4.96 11.69
CA GLY A 105 6.78 4.46 12.96
C GLY A 105 5.75 4.30 14.08
N ALA A 106 4.45 4.37 13.76
CA ALA A 106 3.39 4.01 14.69
C ALA A 106 3.40 2.50 14.99
N TRP A 107 3.25 2.13 16.25
CA TRP A 107 3.10 0.74 16.70
C TRP A 107 1.65 0.25 16.67
N ASP A 108 0.70 1.18 16.73
CA ASP A 108 -0.72 0.87 16.62
C ASP A 108 -1.21 1.28 15.24
N LEU A 109 -1.32 0.29 14.34
CA LEU A 109 -1.87 0.47 13.01
C LEU A 109 -3.34 0.04 13.01
N PRO A 110 -4.24 0.87 12.44
CA PRO A 110 -5.65 0.56 12.44
C PRO A 110 -5.91 -0.68 11.59
N SER A 111 -6.75 -1.59 12.11
CA SER A 111 -7.32 -2.64 11.28
C SER A 111 -8.57 -2.16 10.57
N PHE A 112 -8.88 -2.81 9.46
CA PHE A 112 -10.05 -2.52 8.65
C PHE A 112 -10.63 -3.83 8.11
N ALA A 113 -11.88 -3.78 7.67
CA ALA A 113 -12.52 -4.84 6.95
C ALA A 113 -12.62 -4.47 5.47
N LEU A 114 -12.33 -5.42 4.58
CA LEU A 114 -12.59 -5.30 3.15
C LEU A 114 -13.76 -6.18 2.73
N GLU A 115 -14.72 -5.64 1.98
CA GLU A 115 -15.71 -6.46 1.29
C GLU A 115 -15.45 -6.47 -0.21
N LYS A 116 -15.19 -7.66 -0.76
CA LYS A 116 -15.18 -7.91 -2.20
C LYS A 116 -16.55 -8.42 -2.63
N GLY A 117 -17.31 -7.58 -3.30
CA GLY A 117 -18.65 -7.90 -3.79
C GLY A 117 -18.69 -8.24 -5.28
N LEU A 118 -19.31 -9.37 -5.63
CA LEU A 118 -19.66 -9.76 -7.00
C LEU A 118 -21.19 -9.79 -7.13
N PRO A 119 -21.87 -8.69 -7.50
CA PRO A 119 -23.33 -8.62 -7.40
C PRO A 119 -24.11 -9.62 -8.28
N GLU A 120 -23.56 -10.01 -9.44
CA GLU A 120 -24.22 -10.95 -10.37
C GLU A 120 -24.29 -12.38 -9.85
N VAL A 121 -23.36 -12.75 -8.97
CA VAL A 121 -23.27 -14.06 -8.35
C VAL A 121 -23.18 -13.78 -6.86
N PRO A 122 -24.24 -13.97 -6.06
CA PRO A 122 -24.36 -13.48 -4.68
C PRO A 122 -23.20 -13.96 -3.80
N HIS A 123 -22.08 -13.26 -3.89
CA HIS A 123 -20.77 -13.61 -3.38
C HIS A 123 -20.14 -12.32 -2.91
N PHE A 124 -20.30 -12.09 -1.62
CA PHE A 124 -19.73 -10.98 -0.89
C PHE A 124 -18.76 -11.58 0.12
N ALA A 125 -17.47 -11.48 -0.18
CA ALA A 125 -16.40 -11.98 0.68
C ALA A 125 -15.94 -10.82 1.57
N MET A 126 -16.19 -10.95 2.87
CA MET A 126 -15.72 -10.04 3.90
C MET A 126 -14.38 -10.54 4.45
N TYR A 127 -13.37 -9.68 4.44
CA TYR A 127 -12.05 -9.93 5.00
C TYR A 127 -11.92 -9.08 6.27
N PRO A 128 -12.16 -9.64 7.46
CA PRO A 128 -11.96 -8.95 8.72
C PRO A 128 -10.47 -8.88 9.09
N GLY A 129 -10.11 -7.92 9.95
CA GLY A 129 -8.77 -7.79 10.51
C GLY A 129 -7.69 -7.50 9.47
N CYS A 130 -8.02 -6.80 8.39
CA CYS A 130 -7.02 -6.39 7.41
C CYS A 130 -6.05 -5.37 8.02
N ARG A 131 -4.77 -5.51 7.71
CA ARG A 131 -3.72 -4.51 7.91
C ARG A 131 -2.90 -4.34 6.63
N VAL A 132 -2.43 -3.12 6.36
CA VAL A 132 -1.58 -2.84 5.20
C VAL A 132 -0.14 -3.19 5.52
N ASN A 133 0.40 -4.19 4.82
CA ASN A 133 1.79 -4.59 4.93
C ASN A 133 2.72 -3.72 4.07
N GLN A 134 2.28 -3.34 2.86
CA GLN A 134 3.12 -2.63 1.92
C GLN A 134 2.31 -1.65 1.05
N LEU A 135 2.90 -0.49 0.77
CA LEU A 135 2.50 0.42 -0.30
C LEU A 135 3.65 0.53 -1.30
N GLN A 136 3.37 0.36 -2.59
CA GLN A 136 4.37 0.49 -3.65
C GLN A 136 3.81 1.24 -4.85
N TRP A 137 4.56 2.18 -5.42
CA TRP A 137 4.22 2.82 -6.68
C TRP A 137 5.47 3.30 -7.42
N SER A 138 5.29 3.57 -8.72
CA SER A 138 6.30 4.20 -9.55
C SER A 138 5.87 5.62 -9.98
N MET A 139 6.87 6.48 -10.12
CA MET A 139 6.77 7.77 -10.78
C MET A 139 7.46 7.67 -12.13
N GLU A 140 6.70 7.86 -13.20
CA GLU A 140 7.20 7.84 -14.57
C GLU A 140 6.67 9.06 -15.32
N ARG A 141 7.32 9.42 -16.44
CA ARG A 141 6.93 10.54 -17.29
C ARG A 141 5.49 10.41 -17.85
N SER A 142 4.97 9.20 -17.96
CA SER A 142 3.66 8.92 -18.57
C SER A 142 3.00 7.72 -17.91
N GLY A 143 1.69 7.57 -18.10
CA GLY A 143 0.92 6.47 -17.52
C GLY A 143 0.02 6.95 -16.39
N LEU A 144 -0.81 6.03 -15.92
CA LEU A 144 -1.70 6.24 -14.78
C LEU A 144 -0.90 6.05 -13.49
N VAL A 145 -1.09 6.94 -12.52
CA VAL A 145 -0.47 6.81 -11.21
C VAL A 145 -1.33 5.87 -10.36
N THR A 146 -0.79 4.67 -10.09
CA THR A 146 -1.42 3.65 -9.26
C THR A 146 -0.43 3.12 -8.23
N ALA A 147 -0.93 2.79 -7.05
CA ALA A 147 -0.19 2.10 -6.02
C ALA A 147 -0.71 0.66 -5.85
N THR A 148 0.20 -0.25 -5.55
CA THR A 148 -0.12 -1.59 -5.05
C THR A 148 -0.14 -1.55 -3.53
N VAL A 149 -1.25 -1.98 -2.94
CA VAL A 149 -1.43 -2.11 -1.49
C VAL A 149 -1.42 -3.58 -1.13
N GLY A 150 -0.37 -4.04 -0.47
CA GLY A 150 -0.29 -5.40 0.08
C GLY A 150 -1.04 -5.48 1.40
N VAL A 151 -1.99 -6.40 1.50
CA VAL A 151 -2.89 -6.56 2.66
C VAL A 151 -2.77 -7.95 3.24
N ILE A 152 -2.74 -8.03 4.56
CA ILE A 152 -2.89 -9.29 5.32
C ILE A 152 -4.20 -9.20 6.10
N ALA A 153 -5.07 -10.19 5.97
CA ALA A 153 -6.35 -10.28 6.65
C ALA A 153 -6.34 -11.43 7.67
N GLN A 154 -7.23 -11.34 8.66
CA GLN A 154 -7.41 -12.41 9.64
C GLN A 154 -8.00 -13.67 9.01
N GLY A 155 -8.89 -13.49 8.03
CA GLY A 155 -9.56 -14.57 7.32
C GLY A 155 -10.55 -14.04 6.30
N GLU A 156 -11.51 -14.88 5.91
CA GLU A 156 -12.57 -14.55 4.96
C GLU A 156 -13.89 -15.18 5.40
N ASP A 157 -14.96 -14.38 5.42
CA ASP A 157 -16.33 -14.82 5.67
C ASP A 157 -17.21 -14.45 4.46
N LYS A 158 -17.96 -15.43 3.93
CA LYS A 158 -18.75 -15.26 2.71
C LYS A 158 -20.23 -15.11 3.01
N SER A 159 -20.88 -14.17 2.34
CA SER A 159 -22.33 -13.98 2.37
C SER A 159 -22.94 -13.90 0.98
N ALA A 160 -24.23 -14.22 0.90
CA ALA A 160 -25.05 -14.04 -0.30
C ALA A 160 -25.48 -12.57 -0.52
N ALA A 161 -25.33 -11.72 0.50
CA ALA A 161 -25.65 -10.30 0.44
C ALA A 161 -24.55 -9.47 1.11
N SER A 162 -24.32 -8.26 0.57
CA SER A 162 -23.38 -7.29 1.15
C SER A 162 -23.72 -7.01 2.62
N GLN A 163 -22.69 -7.02 3.46
CA GLN A 163 -22.72 -6.60 4.86
C GLN A 163 -22.19 -5.17 5.02
N ALA A 164 -21.64 -4.57 3.95
CA ALA A 164 -21.06 -3.22 3.99
C ALA A 164 -22.08 -2.08 4.09
N GLY A 165 -23.38 -2.37 3.97
CA GLY A 165 -24.45 -1.38 4.06
C GLY A 165 -24.40 -0.33 2.94
N THR A 166 -24.76 0.92 3.27
CA THR A 166 -24.64 2.04 2.33
C THR A 166 -23.20 2.54 2.30
N LEU A 167 -22.61 2.54 1.11
CA LEU A 167 -21.23 2.99 0.90
C LEU A 167 -21.18 4.51 0.75
N THR A 168 -20.20 5.14 1.39
CA THR A 168 -19.77 6.50 1.05
C THR A 168 -18.90 6.43 -0.20
N GLU A 169 -19.10 7.35 -1.16
CA GLU A 169 -18.34 7.37 -2.42
C GLU A 169 -17.43 8.60 -2.47
N PRO A 170 -16.10 8.45 -2.32
CA PRO A 170 -15.16 9.55 -2.50
C PRO A 170 -15.21 10.07 -3.94
N ALA A 171 -15.06 11.39 -4.12
CA ALA A 171 -14.95 12.00 -5.43
C ALA A 171 -13.56 11.69 -6.01
N LEU A 172 -13.51 10.76 -6.96
CA LEU A 172 -12.27 10.31 -7.59
C LEU A 172 -11.57 11.46 -8.34
N ARG A 173 -10.49 11.98 -7.76
CA ARG A 173 -9.63 13.03 -8.31
C ARG A 173 -8.20 12.52 -8.48
N ARG A 174 -7.90 11.83 -9.58
CA ARG A 174 -6.59 11.17 -9.78
C ARG A 174 -5.47 12.18 -10.00
N PHE A 175 -4.33 11.95 -9.36
CA PHE A 175 -3.10 12.61 -9.75
C PHE A 175 -2.58 12.04 -11.08
N GLY A 176 -2.06 12.91 -11.94
CA GLY A 176 -1.44 12.52 -13.21
C GLY A 176 0.07 12.38 -13.10
N SER A 177 0.68 11.55 -13.94
CA SER A 177 2.15 11.45 -14.09
C SER A 177 2.80 12.79 -14.46
N PHE A 178 2.08 13.61 -15.24
CA PHE A 178 2.51 14.98 -15.59
C PHE A 178 2.62 15.92 -14.37
N ASN A 179 1.90 15.62 -13.28
CA ASN A 179 1.87 16.43 -12.07
C ASN A 179 2.89 15.97 -11.02
N GLY A 180 3.70 14.96 -11.34
CA GLY A 180 4.72 14.43 -10.44
C GLY A 180 5.93 15.36 -10.32
N SER A 181 6.50 15.41 -9.12
CA SER A 181 7.77 16.09 -8.83
C SER A 181 8.59 15.23 -7.88
N VAL A 182 9.92 15.25 -8.07
CA VAL A 182 10.85 14.69 -7.10
C VAL A 182 11.85 15.78 -6.74
N GLN A 183 12.06 16.00 -5.45
CA GLN A 183 13.00 16.99 -4.94
C GLN A 183 14.02 16.31 -4.04
N ARG A 184 15.23 16.86 -4.02
CA ARG A 184 16.30 16.53 -3.10
C ARG A 184 16.73 17.80 -2.36
N ASP A 185 16.69 17.76 -1.03
CA ASP A 185 17.06 18.89 -0.16
C ASP A 185 16.38 20.21 -0.58
N GLY A 186 15.09 20.13 -0.91
CA GLY A 186 14.27 21.27 -1.35
C GLY A 186 14.51 21.76 -2.79
N ALA A 187 15.41 21.14 -3.55
CA ALA A 187 15.66 21.45 -4.96
C ALA A 187 15.11 20.34 -5.88
N ALA A 188 14.56 20.71 -7.03
CA ALA A 188 14.09 19.73 -8.01
C ALA A 188 15.22 18.77 -8.43
N LEU A 189 14.94 17.47 -8.39
CA LEU A 189 15.89 16.45 -8.83
C LEU A 189 15.93 16.42 -10.36
N GLY A 190 16.93 17.08 -10.95
CA GLY A 190 17.10 17.17 -12.38
C GLY A 190 17.35 15.82 -13.05
N ASN A 191 17.02 15.72 -14.34
CA ASN A 191 17.32 14.55 -15.18
C ASN A 191 16.72 13.21 -14.71
N LEU A 192 15.70 13.25 -13.85
CA LEU A 192 14.94 12.07 -13.43
C LEU A 192 14.22 11.42 -14.61
N VAL A 193 14.40 10.10 -14.75
CA VAL A 193 13.69 9.26 -15.71
C VAL A 193 12.51 8.57 -15.05
N SER A 194 12.74 7.96 -13.89
CA SER A 194 11.73 7.29 -13.07
C SER A 194 12.18 7.23 -11.61
N ALA A 195 11.21 7.07 -10.72
CA ALA A 195 11.43 6.69 -9.33
C ALA A 195 10.48 5.56 -8.95
N GLU A 196 10.93 4.66 -8.09
CA GLU A 196 10.11 3.65 -7.45
C GLU A 196 10.14 3.88 -5.95
N ILE A 197 8.99 3.70 -5.30
CA ILE A 197 8.82 3.92 -3.87
C ILE A 197 8.12 2.71 -3.28
N THR A 198 8.68 2.15 -2.22
CA THR A 198 8.11 1.05 -1.43
C THR A 198 8.17 1.41 0.04
N TYR A 199 7.00 1.55 0.68
CA TYR A 199 6.86 1.60 2.13
C TYR A 199 6.36 0.25 2.63
N ALA A 200 7.10 -0.41 3.52
CA ALA A 200 6.73 -1.68 4.11
C ALA A 200 6.65 -1.55 5.64
N ASN A 201 5.54 -2.00 6.22
CA ASN A 201 5.37 -2.12 7.66
C ASN A 201 6.02 -3.41 8.21
N ASN A 202 6.45 -4.33 7.33
CA ASN A 202 7.07 -5.61 7.69
C ASN A 202 6.27 -6.34 8.77
N LEU A 203 4.97 -6.50 8.51
CA LEU A 203 4.04 -7.07 9.47
C LEU A 203 4.35 -8.54 9.74
N ASP A 204 4.31 -8.92 11.01
CA ASP A 204 4.43 -10.31 11.46
C ASP A 204 3.05 -10.93 11.70
N ARG A 205 2.85 -12.17 11.25
CA ARG A 205 1.58 -12.88 11.44
C ARG A 205 1.61 -13.63 12.77
N VAL A 206 0.62 -13.39 13.60
CA VAL A 206 0.49 -14.09 14.88
C VAL A 206 -0.31 -15.38 14.66
N GLU A 207 0.39 -16.46 14.32
CA GLU A 207 -0.18 -17.76 13.97
C GLU A 207 -0.40 -18.66 15.21
N THR A 208 -1.18 -18.18 16.18
CA THR A 208 -1.53 -19.01 17.35
C THR A 208 -2.63 -20.03 17.02
N LEU A 209 -2.70 -21.10 17.82
CA LEU A 209 -3.69 -22.16 17.63
C LEU A 209 -5.10 -21.62 17.91
N ARG A 210 -5.93 -21.58 16.87
CA ARG A 210 -7.36 -21.22 16.96
C ARG A 210 -8.24 -22.32 16.40
N ALA A 211 -9.43 -22.47 16.98
CA ALA A 211 -10.40 -23.48 16.55
C ALA A 211 -10.95 -23.23 15.13
N ASP A 212 -10.83 -22.00 14.63
CA ASP A 212 -11.26 -21.59 13.28
C ASP A 212 -10.13 -21.62 12.24
N GLY A 213 -8.89 -21.95 12.63
CA GLY A 213 -7.73 -22.03 11.74
C GLY A 213 -7.28 -20.69 11.14
N LYS A 214 -7.76 -19.56 11.68
CA LYS A 214 -7.39 -18.19 11.28
C LYS A 214 -6.17 -17.71 12.08
N ILE A 215 -5.49 -16.67 11.59
CA ILE A 215 -4.44 -15.99 12.37
C ILE A 215 -5.06 -15.20 13.52
N ASP A 216 -4.33 -15.02 14.62
CA ASP A 216 -4.83 -14.32 15.80
C ASP A 216 -4.70 -12.80 15.70
N GLY A 217 -3.68 -12.36 14.98
CA GLY A 217 -3.29 -10.97 14.86
C GLY A 217 -2.26 -10.76 13.76
N VAL A 218 -2.00 -9.50 13.48
CA VAL A 218 -0.92 -9.07 12.58
C VAL A 218 -0.23 -7.90 13.28
N GLU A 219 1.05 -8.03 13.62
CA GLU A 219 1.78 -7.04 14.43
C GLU A 219 2.80 -6.25 13.58
N PRO A 220 2.97 -4.94 13.80
CA PRO A 220 3.96 -4.17 13.05
C PRO A 220 5.40 -4.54 13.38
N GLY A 221 6.22 -4.76 12.35
CA GLY A 221 7.66 -4.90 12.48
C GLY A 221 8.39 -3.56 12.32
N ILE A 222 9.70 -3.63 12.07
CA ILE A 222 10.49 -2.44 11.74
C ILE A 222 10.09 -1.98 10.34
N ALA A 223 9.45 -0.83 10.24
CA ALA A 223 9.08 -0.26 8.95
C ALA A 223 10.31 0.09 8.10
N ALA A 224 10.17 -0.05 6.78
CA ALA A 224 11.19 0.29 5.80
C ALA A 224 10.61 1.17 4.70
N LEU A 225 11.38 2.16 4.25
CA LEU A 225 11.07 2.96 3.06
C LEU A 225 12.28 2.88 2.13
N THR A 226 12.08 2.26 0.98
CA THR A 226 13.11 1.95 -0.01
C THR A 226 12.61 2.25 -1.40
N GLY A 227 13.51 2.24 -2.37
CA GLY A 227 13.14 2.40 -3.75
C GLY A 227 14.34 2.56 -4.66
N ASN A 228 14.06 2.99 -5.89
CA ASN A 228 15.11 3.40 -6.81
C ASN A 228 14.82 4.77 -7.39
N VAL A 229 15.88 5.43 -7.83
CA VAL A 229 15.80 6.63 -8.65
C VAL A 229 16.72 6.43 -9.86
N VAL A 230 16.16 6.57 -11.05
CA VAL A 230 16.89 6.49 -12.32
C VAL A 230 17.08 7.88 -12.87
N VAL A 231 18.32 8.32 -13.01
CA VAL A 231 18.66 9.64 -13.56
C VAL A 231 19.52 9.51 -14.80
N ARG A 232 19.44 10.48 -15.72
CA ARG A 232 20.50 10.65 -16.72
C ARG A 232 21.72 11.22 -16.03
N PHE A 233 22.87 10.57 -16.24
CA PHE A 233 24.13 10.93 -15.60
C PHE A 233 24.69 12.22 -16.22
N ALA A 234 24.29 13.37 -15.65
CA ALA A 234 24.68 14.69 -16.12
C ALA A 234 25.76 15.35 -15.25
N ASP A 235 25.81 15.00 -13.96
CA ASP A 235 26.75 15.51 -12.98
C ASP A 235 27.06 14.45 -11.91
N GLU A 236 28.06 14.72 -11.08
CA GLU A 236 28.53 13.78 -10.05
C GLU A 236 27.84 13.98 -8.69
N THR A 237 26.82 14.82 -8.57
CA THR A 237 26.31 15.24 -7.25
C THR A 237 25.73 14.07 -6.45
N LEU A 238 24.95 13.19 -7.09
CA LEU A 238 24.41 11.99 -6.45
C LEU A 238 25.49 10.92 -6.23
N LEU A 239 26.49 10.85 -7.11
CA LEU A 239 27.61 9.92 -6.99
C LEU A 239 28.49 10.30 -5.79
N GLN A 240 28.82 11.58 -5.65
CA GLN A 240 29.60 12.09 -4.53
C GLN A 240 28.86 11.89 -3.21
N GLN A 241 27.56 12.17 -3.17
CA GLN A 241 26.73 11.88 -2.00
C GLN A 241 26.76 10.39 -1.61
N ALA A 242 26.65 9.49 -2.60
CA ALA A 242 26.74 8.05 -2.37
C ALA A 242 28.12 7.61 -1.86
N ILE A 243 29.20 8.26 -2.31
CA ILE A 243 30.58 8.00 -1.84
C ILE A 243 30.76 8.51 -0.40
N ASP A 244 30.25 9.69 -0.09
CA ASP A 244 30.38 10.33 1.22
C ASP A 244 29.48 9.68 2.27
N GLY A 245 28.48 8.88 1.85
CA GLY A 245 27.50 8.26 2.74
C GLY A 245 26.59 9.29 3.43
N ALA A 246 26.44 10.47 2.82
CA ALA A 246 25.64 11.55 3.38
C ALA A 246 24.14 11.32 3.13
N ALA A 247 23.33 11.54 4.16
CA ALA A 247 21.89 11.53 4.04
C ALA A 247 21.39 12.77 3.29
N CYS A 248 20.31 12.63 2.51
CA CYS A 248 19.53 13.74 1.97
C CYS A 248 18.04 13.55 2.22
N GLU A 249 17.26 14.62 2.12
CA GLU A 249 15.81 14.51 2.04
C GLU A 249 15.41 14.19 0.59
N LEU A 250 14.48 13.24 0.39
CA LEU A 250 13.76 13.08 -0.89
C LEU A 250 12.28 13.36 -0.70
N VAL A 251 11.70 14.19 -1.56
CA VAL A 251 10.26 14.49 -1.57
C VAL A 251 9.65 14.04 -2.89
N PHE A 252 8.69 13.13 -2.81
CA PHE A 252 7.90 12.64 -3.94
C PHE A 252 6.53 13.30 -3.90
N GLY A 253 6.23 14.19 -4.86
CA GLY A 253 5.03 15.03 -4.81
C GLY A 253 4.14 14.92 -6.05
N TYR A 254 2.84 15.11 -5.84
CA TYR A 254 1.83 15.33 -6.88
C TYR A 254 0.95 16.51 -6.49
N ALA A 255 0.58 17.34 -7.46
CA ALA A 255 -0.32 18.47 -7.23
C ALA A 255 -1.32 18.66 -8.38
N LEU A 256 -2.59 18.89 -8.05
CA LEU A 256 -3.61 19.26 -9.01
C LEU A 256 -3.72 20.79 -9.13
N PRO A 257 -4.10 21.33 -10.32
CA PRO A 257 -4.33 22.77 -10.48
C PRO A 257 -5.44 23.34 -9.58
N SER A 258 -6.33 22.48 -9.07
CA SER A 258 -7.41 22.82 -8.15
C SER A 258 -6.94 23.01 -6.70
N GLY A 259 -5.70 22.66 -6.36
CA GLY A 259 -5.06 22.94 -5.06
C GLY A 259 -4.80 21.72 -4.19
N GLU A 260 -5.34 20.55 -4.54
CA GLU A 260 -5.09 19.29 -3.83
C GLU A 260 -3.68 18.79 -4.14
N SER A 261 -3.03 18.20 -3.14
CA SER A 261 -1.67 17.68 -3.28
C SER A 261 -1.39 16.49 -2.39
N PHE A 262 -0.53 15.60 -2.85
CA PHE A 262 0.04 14.51 -2.07
C PHE A 262 1.57 14.61 -2.11
N THR A 263 2.23 14.51 -0.96
CA THR A 263 3.68 14.39 -0.87
C THR A 263 4.07 13.26 0.06
N LEU A 264 5.03 12.42 -0.34
CA LEU A 264 5.79 11.57 0.58
C LEU A 264 7.19 12.15 0.73
N THR A 265 7.53 12.59 1.95
CA THR A 265 8.88 13.01 2.32
C THR A 265 9.60 11.87 3.03
N ALA A 266 10.74 11.46 2.49
CA ALA A 266 11.72 10.60 3.13
C ALA A 266 12.82 11.48 3.72
N HIS A 267 12.89 11.55 5.05
CA HIS A 267 13.68 12.59 5.75
C HIS A 267 15.19 12.38 5.69
N ALA A 268 15.65 11.13 5.76
CA ALA A 268 17.06 10.78 5.70
C ALA A 268 17.28 9.59 4.76
N VAL A 269 17.64 9.87 3.51
CA VAL A 269 17.88 8.89 2.45
C VAL A 269 19.36 8.70 2.18
N TYR A 270 19.78 7.45 2.12
CA TYR A 270 21.13 7.03 1.77
C TYR A 270 21.14 6.40 0.38
N LEU A 271 22.13 6.80 -0.43
CA LEU A 271 22.32 6.31 -1.78
C LEU A 271 23.49 5.31 -1.80
N PRO A 272 23.32 4.11 -2.36
CA PRO A 272 24.46 3.23 -2.61
C PRO A 272 25.27 3.76 -3.80
N ARG A 273 26.54 3.33 -3.89
CA ARG A 273 27.35 3.62 -5.07
C ARG A 273 26.74 2.92 -6.30
N PRO A 274 26.29 3.65 -7.32
CA PRO A 274 25.65 3.04 -8.47
C PRO A 274 26.70 2.37 -9.37
N ARG A 275 26.27 1.40 -10.17
CA ARG A 275 27.04 0.97 -11.33
C ARG A 275 26.72 1.90 -12.50
N ILE A 276 27.71 2.59 -13.02
CA ILE A 276 27.58 3.44 -14.21
C ILE A 276 28.09 2.64 -15.41
N GLY A 277 27.17 2.06 -16.17
CA GLY A 277 27.46 1.29 -17.39
C GLY A 277 27.46 2.17 -18.64
N ILE A 278 28.16 1.71 -19.68
CA ILE A 278 28.04 2.24 -21.05
C ILE A 278 27.45 1.13 -21.90
N ASP A 279 26.12 1.12 -22.01
CA ASP A 279 25.38 0.02 -22.67
C ASP A 279 25.20 0.24 -24.17
N GLY A 280 25.56 1.42 -24.69
CA GLY A 280 25.43 1.75 -26.11
C GLY A 280 25.67 3.23 -26.40
N PRO A 281 25.35 3.70 -27.62
CA PRO A 281 25.58 5.09 -28.04
C PRO A 281 24.59 6.12 -27.45
N GLN A 282 23.64 5.68 -26.61
CA GLN A 282 22.65 6.57 -25.99
C GLN A 282 23.20 7.24 -24.72
N GLY A 283 22.43 8.17 -24.15
CA GLY A 283 22.79 8.82 -22.89
C GLY A 283 22.92 7.83 -21.74
N ILE A 284 23.93 8.03 -20.90
CA ILE A 284 24.21 7.18 -19.74
C ILE A 284 23.16 7.44 -18.66
N GLN A 285 22.66 6.37 -18.05
CA GLN A 285 21.77 6.42 -16.90
C GLN A 285 22.45 5.80 -15.68
N ALA A 286 22.11 6.32 -14.50
CA ALA A 286 22.53 5.76 -13.23
C ALA A 286 21.28 5.46 -12.39
N THR A 287 21.23 4.26 -11.83
CA THR A 287 20.20 3.82 -10.90
C THR A 287 20.76 3.84 -9.48
N PHE A 288 20.07 4.51 -8.58
CA PHE A 288 20.39 4.55 -7.16
C PHE A 288 19.29 3.85 -6.37
N ASP A 289 19.57 2.65 -5.87
CA ASP A 289 18.66 1.84 -5.04
C ASP A 289 18.70 2.33 -3.58
N TRP A 290 18.00 3.44 -3.34
CA TRP A 290 18.08 4.21 -2.12
C TRP A 290 17.32 3.56 -0.96
N GLN A 291 17.73 3.90 0.26
CA GLN A 291 17.09 3.46 1.50
C GLN A 291 16.94 4.63 2.46
N ALA A 292 15.77 4.80 3.05
CA ALA A 292 15.53 5.79 4.09
C ALA A 292 15.82 5.22 5.48
N ALA A 293 16.20 6.09 6.40
CA ALA A 293 16.36 5.80 7.82
C ALA A 293 15.55 6.78 8.67
N ARG A 294 15.45 6.49 9.96
CA ARG A 294 14.91 7.44 10.94
C ARG A 294 15.83 8.66 11.02
N ASP A 295 15.28 9.82 10.68
CA ASP A 295 15.97 11.09 10.83
C ASP A 295 16.01 11.52 12.32
N PRO A 296 17.18 11.88 12.87
CA PRO A 296 17.30 12.30 14.27
C PRO A 296 16.59 13.63 14.57
N GLY A 297 16.38 14.51 13.59
CA GLY A 297 15.73 15.81 13.78
C GLY A 297 14.22 15.70 13.95
N THR A 298 13.56 15.02 13.02
CA THR A 298 12.11 14.78 12.98
C THR A 298 11.67 13.59 13.82
N GLY A 299 12.61 12.71 14.17
CA GLY A 299 12.38 11.51 14.97
C GLY A 299 11.65 10.39 14.22
N ARG A 300 11.55 10.47 12.89
CA ARG A 300 10.79 9.54 12.04
C ARG A 300 11.48 9.33 10.69
N MET A 301 11.06 8.31 9.95
CA MET A 301 11.63 7.98 8.64
C MET A 301 10.96 8.76 7.52
N ALA A 302 9.63 8.87 7.56
CA ALA A 302 8.84 9.46 6.50
C ALA A 302 7.64 10.26 7.01
N THR A 303 7.15 11.16 6.16
CA THR A 303 5.90 11.88 6.34
C THR A 303 5.14 11.94 5.03
N ALA A 304 3.94 11.37 5.02
CA ALA A 304 3.00 11.54 3.93
C ALA A 304 2.05 12.69 4.27
N THR A 305 1.92 13.65 3.36
CA THR A 305 1.01 14.80 3.52
C THR A 305 0.00 14.78 2.39
N LEU A 306 -1.28 14.80 2.75
CA LEU A 306 -2.39 14.91 1.81
C LEU A 306 -3.16 16.20 2.09
N ILE A 307 -3.37 17.01 1.07
CA ILE A 307 -4.17 18.25 1.14
C ILE A 307 -5.39 18.09 0.26
N ASN A 308 -6.58 18.20 0.84
CA ASN A 308 -7.87 18.05 0.15
C ASN A 308 -9.02 18.66 0.98
N ASP A 309 -10.27 18.40 0.58
CA ASP A 309 -11.49 18.92 1.25
C ASP A 309 -12.13 17.92 2.23
N VAL A 310 -11.49 16.80 2.52
CA VAL A 310 -11.99 15.78 3.46
C VAL A 310 -11.62 16.22 4.88
N ASP A 311 -12.58 16.29 5.80
CA ASP A 311 -12.31 16.78 7.15
C ASP A 311 -11.53 15.77 8.01
N LEU A 312 -11.80 14.48 7.84
CA LEU A 312 -11.30 13.41 8.67
C LEU A 312 -11.14 12.11 7.88
N TYR A 313 -10.09 11.36 8.21
CA TYR A 313 -9.79 10.03 7.69
C TYR A 313 -9.93 8.96 8.75
#